data_AF-A0A962QH83-F1
#
_entry.id   AF-A0A962QH83-F1
#
_cell.length_a   1.000
_cell.length_b   1.000
_cell.length_c   1.000
_cell.angle_alpha   90.00
_cell.angle_beta   90.00
_cell.angle_gamma   90.00
#
_symmetry.space_group_name_H-M   'P 1'
#
loop_
_entity.id
_entity.type
_entity.pdbx_description
1 polymer ?
#
loop_
_entity_poly.entity_id
_entity_poly.type
_entity_poly.pdbx_seq_one_letter_code
_entity_poly.pdbx_strand_id
1 'polypeptide(L)'
;MTDISQRELPHNYDAEQAVLGSIIIDPVAMHEVIDIVSAGDFFQQQHGEIFRGLVDLHENRIGIDILNLNNWLAEHGKYQINPLYLGELVNVVPTSINARHYAETVHGHAMRR
;
A
#
# COMPACT_ATOMS: atom_id res chain seq x y z
N MET A 1 -36.69 -6.58 10.70
CA MET A 1 -35.78 -6.40 11.84
C MET A 1 -34.53 -5.75 11.28
N THR A 2 -34.32 -4.49 11.62
CA THR A 2 -33.26 -3.64 11.08
C THR A 2 -31.92 -4.24 11.51
N ASP A 3 -31.18 -4.79 10.54
CA ASP A 3 -29.82 -5.27 10.79
C ASP A 3 -28.98 -4.05 11.18
N ILE A 4 -28.37 -4.15 12.35
CA ILE A 4 -27.56 -3.10 12.95
C ILE A 4 -26.29 -3.12 12.10
N SER A 5 -26.23 -2.27 11.06
CA SER A 5 -25.01 -2.05 10.27
C SER A 5 -23.83 -1.99 11.23
N GLN A 6 -23.00 -3.04 11.19
CA GLN A 6 -21.70 -3.00 11.82
C GLN A 6 -21.06 -1.73 11.30
N ARG A 7 -20.74 -0.82 12.23
CA ARG A 7 -20.13 0.45 11.91
C ARG A 7 -18.77 0.10 11.30
N GLU A 8 -18.70 0.04 9.96
CA GLU A 8 -17.47 -0.29 9.26
C GLU A 8 -16.38 0.66 9.77
N LEU A 9 -15.31 0.08 10.30
CA LEU A 9 -14.18 0.86 10.81
C LEU A 9 -13.68 1.78 9.70
N PRO A 10 -13.27 3.04 9.97
CA PRO A 10 -12.82 3.95 8.93
C PRO A 10 -11.67 3.36 8.08
N HIS A 11 -11.92 3.18 6.79
CA HIS A 11 -10.94 2.68 5.81
C HIS A 11 -11.19 3.29 4.43
N ASN A 12 -10.21 3.16 3.53
CA ASN A 12 -10.35 3.55 2.13
C ASN A 12 -9.45 2.66 1.25
N TYR A 13 -10.01 1.59 0.69
CA TYR A 13 -9.25 0.62 -0.09
C TYR A 13 -8.67 1.23 -1.38
N ASP A 14 -9.42 2.13 -2.03
CA ASP A 14 -8.95 2.81 -3.24
C ASP A 14 -7.71 3.65 -2.95
N ALA A 15 -7.69 4.36 -1.81
CA ALA A 15 -6.52 5.12 -1.37
C ALA A 15 -5.33 4.21 -1.04
N GLU A 16 -5.56 3.06 -0.39
CA GLU A 16 -4.51 2.08 -0.11
C GLU A 16 -3.88 1.56 -1.40
N GLN A 17 -4.70 1.12 -2.35
CA GLN A 17 -4.23 0.64 -3.65
C GLN A 17 -3.51 1.75 -4.43
N ALA A 18 -4.01 2.99 -4.36
CA ALA A 18 -3.41 4.13 -5.03
C ALA A 18 -2.03 4.49 -4.44
N VAL A 19 -1.82 4.38 -3.12
CA VAL A 19 -0.49 4.53 -2.50
C VAL A 19 0.48 3.49 -3.06
N LEU A 20 0.10 2.21 -3.01
CA LEU A 20 0.96 1.11 -3.46
C LEU A 20 1.27 1.22 -4.96
N GLY A 21 0.26 1.47 -5.78
CA GLY A 21 0.38 1.66 -7.22
C GLY A 21 1.31 2.82 -7.57
N SER A 22 1.16 3.96 -6.88
CA SER A 22 2.01 5.14 -7.11
C SER A 22 3.49 4.83 -6.88
N ILE A 23 3.81 4.10 -5.80
CA ILE A 23 5.20 3.72 -5.46
C ILE A 23 5.77 2.71 -6.46
N ILE A 24 4.96 1.75 -6.92
CA ILE A 24 5.42 0.74 -7.89
C ILE A 24 5.66 1.37 -9.28
N ILE A 25 4.82 2.33 -9.69
CA ILE A 25 4.98 3.07 -10.96
C ILE A 25 6.21 3.97 -10.91
N ASP A 26 6.38 4.71 -9.82
CA ASP A 26 7.46 5.67 -9.62
C ASP A 26 8.04 5.52 -8.21
N PRO A 27 9.15 4.78 -8.06
CA PRO A 27 9.81 4.59 -6.78
C PRO A 27 10.21 5.87 -6.05
N VAL A 28 10.33 7.01 -6.76
CA VAL A 28 10.62 8.31 -6.13
C VAL A 28 9.48 8.75 -5.21
N ALA A 29 8.23 8.33 -5.52
CA ALA A 29 7.06 8.62 -4.70
C ALA A 29 7.16 8.07 -3.27
N MET A 30 8.03 7.07 -3.03
CA MET A 30 8.30 6.59 -1.67
C MET A 30 8.75 7.71 -0.73
N HIS A 31 9.56 8.67 -1.21
CA HIS A 31 10.02 9.80 -0.40
C HIS A 31 8.88 10.71 0.08
N GLU A 32 7.77 10.73 -0.65
CA GLU A 32 6.60 11.54 -0.27
C GLU A 32 5.66 10.80 0.69
N VAL A 33 5.77 9.47 0.77
CA VAL A 33 4.82 8.61 1.47
C VAL A 33 5.38 8.07 2.79
N ILE A 34 6.68 7.75 2.85
CA ILE A 34 7.29 6.99 3.95
C ILE A 34 7.17 7.67 5.32
N ASP A 35 7.13 9.01 5.35
CA ASP A 35 6.98 9.79 6.58
C ASP A 35 5.50 9.99 6.99
N ILE A 36 4.54 9.57 6.16
CA ILE A 36 3.09 9.81 6.36
C ILE A 36 2.36 8.56 6.84
N VAL A 37 2.66 7.41 6.25
CA VAL A 37 1.99 6.14 6.57
C VAL A 37 2.99 5.06 6.93
N SER A 38 2.60 4.23 7.88
CA SER A 38 3.26 2.97 8.20
C SER A 38 2.48 1.77 7.66
N ALA A 39 3.12 0.60 7.61
CA ALA A 39 2.44 -0.65 7.22
C ALA A 39 1.19 -0.95 8.08
N GLY A 40 1.15 -0.48 9.34
CA GLY A 40 0.00 -0.65 10.23
C GLY A 40 -1.19 0.25 9.92
N ASP A 41 -1.00 1.30 9.12
CA ASP A 41 -2.09 2.23 8.77
C ASP A 41 -3.00 1.65 7.68
N PHE A 42 -2.53 0.67 6.92
CA PHE A 42 -3.35 -0.05 5.94
C PHE A 42 -4.39 -0.92 6.65
N PHE A 43 -5.65 -0.82 6.25
CA PHE A 43 -6.73 -1.65 6.78
C PHE A 43 -6.59 -3.08 6.27
N GLN A 44 -6.31 -3.23 4.98
CA GLN A 44 -6.06 -4.54 4.40
C GLN A 44 -4.65 -4.98 4.77
N GLN A 45 -4.56 -6.06 5.54
CA GLN A 45 -3.28 -6.57 6.04
C GLN A 45 -2.31 -6.92 4.90
N GLN A 46 -2.83 -7.42 3.78
CA GLN A 46 -2.04 -7.67 2.57
C GLN A 46 -1.41 -6.39 2.01
N HIS A 47 -2.13 -5.26 2.01
CA HIS A 47 -1.57 -3.98 1.58
C HIS A 47 -0.48 -3.50 2.52
N GLY A 48 -0.68 -3.64 3.84
CA GLY A 48 0.36 -3.34 4.83
C GLY A 48 1.63 -4.17 4.61
N GLU A 49 1.51 -5.44 4.22
CA GLU A 49 2.66 -6.27 3.87
C GLU A 49 3.37 -5.84 2.59
N ILE A 50 2.61 -5.47 1.55
CA ILE A 50 3.18 -4.91 0.32
C ILE A 50 3.95 -3.63 0.66
N PHE A 51 3.33 -2.72 1.42
CA PHE A 51 3.99 -1.48 1.83
C PHE A 51 5.26 -1.74 2.62
N ARG A 52 5.24 -2.69 3.57
CA ARG A 52 6.44 -3.10 4.30
C ARG A 52 7.56 -3.57 3.36
N GLY A 53 7.24 -4.40 2.36
CA GLY A 53 8.22 -4.82 1.36
C GLY A 53 8.77 -3.68 0.52
N LEU A 54 7.92 -2.72 0.14
CA LEU A 54 8.36 -1.51 -0.57
C LEU A 54 9.32 -0.67 0.26
N VAL A 55 9.05 -0.50 1.57
CA VAL A 55 9.93 0.20 2.51
C VAL A 55 11.26 -0.52 2.65
N ASP A 56 11.24 -1.84 2.90
CA ASP A 56 12.47 -2.62 3.05
C ASP A 56 13.35 -2.54 1.79
N LEU A 57 12.77 -2.64 0.60
CA LEU A 57 13.51 -2.51 -0.66
C LEU A 57 14.13 -1.11 -0.78
N HIS A 58 13.37 -0.05 -0.45
CA HIS A 58 13.85 1.33 -0.46
C HIS A 58 15.03 1.55 0.49
N GLU A 59 14.88 1.13 1.75
CA GLU A 59 15.90 1.30 2.80
C GLU A 59 17.19 0.54 2.49
N ASN A 60 17.08 -0.65 1.90
CA ASN A 60 18.21 -1.47 1.48
C ASN A 60 18.80 -1.05 0.12
N ARG A 61 18.29 0.03 -0.48
CA ARG A 61 18.69 0.53 -1.81
C ARG A 61 18.58 -0.53 -2.91
N ILE A 62 17.62 -1.43 -2.77
CA ILE A 62 17.23 -2.40 -3.79
C ILE A 62 16.18 -1.74 -4.69
N GLY A 63 16.19 -2.05 -5.99
CA GLY A 63 15.22 -1.51 -6.93
C GLY A 63 13.79 -1.89 -6.53
N ILE A 64 12.89 -0.89 -6.45
CA ILE A 64 11.45 -1.14 -6.30
C ILE A 64 10.89 -1.47 -7.69
N ASP A 65 10.64 -2.75 -7.91
CA ASP A 65 9.93 -3.28 -9.08
C ASP A 65 9.14 -4.54 -8.68
N ILE A 66 8.25 -4.99 -9.57
CA ILE A 66 7.38 -6.14 -9.31
C ILE A 66 8.18 -7.43 -9.03
N LEU A 67 9.35 -7.61 -9.65
CA LEU A 67 10.16 -8.82 -9.46
C LEU A 67 10.77 -8.82 -8.05
N ASN A 68 11.44 -7.74 -7.66
CA ASN A 68 12.07 -7.64 -6.35
C ASN A 68 11.01 -7.66 -5.23
N LEU A 69 9.88 -7.01 -5.43
CA LEU A 69 8.77 -7.04 -4.47
C LEU A 69 8.18 -8.46 -4.34
N ASN A 70 7.96 -9.18 -5.45
CA ASN A 70 7.50 -10.57 -5.37
C ASN A 70 8.50 -11.47 -4.65
N ASN A 71 9.80 -11.33 -4.93
CA ASN A 71 10.84 -12.11 -4.25
C ASN A 71 10.84 -11.82 -2.75
N TRP A 72 10.79 -10.54 -2.37
CA TRP A 72 10.72 -10.14 -0.97
C TRP A 72 9.47 -10.70 -0.29
N LEU A 73 8.30 -10.64 -0.94
CA LEU A 73 7.04 -11.19 -0.42
C LEU A 73 7.06 -12.71 -0.29
N ALA A 74 7.73 -13.42 -1.20
CA ALA A 74 7.87 -14.87 -1.13
C ALA A 74 8.75 -15.32 0.06
N GLU A 75 9.76 -14.52 0.40
CA GLU A 75 10.70 -14.81 1.49
C GLU A 75 10.19 -14.34 2.86
N HIS A 76 9.52 -13.18 2.92
CA HIS A 76 9.20 -12.47 4.17
C HIS A 76 7.70 -12.24 4.39
N GLY A 77 6.87 -12.42 3.36
CA GLY A 77 5.42 -12.18 3.42
C GLY A 77 4.71 -13.22 4.29
N LYS A 78 3.71 -12.79 5.05
CA LYS A 78 2.82 -13.67 5.81
C LYS A 78 1.62 -14.10 4.97
N TYR A 79 1.25 -13.31 3.97
CA TYR A 79 0.18 -13.60 3.04
C TYR A 79 0.73 -14.01 1.68
N GLN A 80 0.07 -15.00 1.07
CA GLN A 80 0.32 -15.33 -0.31
C GLN A 80 -0.35 -14.28 -1.21
N ILE A 81 0.46 -13.33 -1.70
CA ILE A 81 0.00 -12.28 -2.61
C ILE A 81 0.14 -12.78 -4.05
N ASN A 82 -0.94 -12.66 -4.83
CA ASN A 82 -0.90 -13.03 -6.24
C ASN A 82 -0.03 -12.03 -7.02
N PRO A 83 1.00 -12.46 -7.75
CA PRO A 83 1.80 -11.56 -8.59
C PRO A 83 0.97 -10.75 -9.59
N LEU A 84 -0.16 -11.29 -10.06
CA LEU A 84 -1.08 -10.56 -10.95
C LEU A 84 -1.68 -9.33 -10.23
N TYR A 85 -1.98 -9.44 -8.95
CA TYR A 85 -2.52 -8.33 -8.15
C TYR A 85 -1.52 -7.18 -8.05
N LEU A 86 -0.22 -7.46 -7.94
CA LEU A 86 0.80 -6.41 -7.96
C LEU A 86 0.82 -5.64 -9.28
N GLY A 87 0.56 -6.34 -10.39
CA GLY A 87 0.37 -5.70 -11.71
C GLY A 87 -0.92 -4.90 -11.81
N GLU A 88 -1.99 -5.32 -11.12
CA GLU A 88 -3.25 -4.56 -11.04
C GLU A 88 -3.07 -3.24 -10.30
N LEU A 89 -2.29 -3.21 -9.20
CA LEU A 89 -1.98 -1.99 -8.44
C LEU A 89 -1.36 -0.89 -9.30
N VAL A 90 -0.51 -1.25 -10.26
CA VAL A 90 0.10 -0.31 -11.23
C VAL A 90 -0.96 0.34 -12.12
N ASN A 91 -2.10 -0.31 -12.35
CA ASN A 91 -3.17 0.21 -13.20
C ASN A 91 -4.24 1.00 -12.42
N VAL A 92 -4.15 1.05 -11.08
CA VAL A 92 -5.13 1.76 -10.24
C VAL A 92 -5.03 3.27 -10.39
N VAL A 93 -3.82 3.79 -10.59
CA VAL A 93 -3.58 5.23 -10.77
C VAL A 93 -2.94 5.52 -12.12
N PRO A 94 -3.32 6.63 -12.80
CA PRO A 94 -2.71 7.01 -14.07
C PRO A 94 -1.30 7.61 -13.90
N THR A 95 -0.99 8.15 -12.72
CA THR A 95 0.30 8.79 -12.39
C THR A 95 0.58 8.72 -10.88
N SER A 96 1.85 8.84 -10.49
CA SER A 96 2.31 8.90 -9.08
C SER A 96 2.12 10.26 -8.39
N ILE A 97 1.74 11.32 -9.11
CA ILE A 97 1.74 12.72 -8.63
C ILE A 97 0.93 12.92 -7.33
N ASN A 98 -0.10 12.10 -7.10
CA ASN A 98 -1.00 12.23 -5.95
C ASN A 98 -0.65 11.26 -4.80
N ALA A 99 0.50 10.58 -4.84
CA ALA A 99 0.92 9.59 -3.84
C ALA A 99 0.77 10.10 -2.40
N ARG A 100 1.28 11.31 -2.15
CA ARG A 100 1.16 12.00 -0.85
C ARG A 100 -0.30 12.12 -0.38
N HIS A 101 -1.19 12.57 -1.26
CA HIS A 101 -2.60 12.78 -0.91
C HIS A 101 -3.30 11.47 -0.55
N TYR A 102 -2.99 10.39 -1.27
CA TYR A 102 -3.51 9.06 -0.95
C TYR A 102 -2.99 8.57 0.40
N ALA A 103 -1.70 8.79 0.70
CA ALA A 103 -1.10 8.45 1.98
C ALA A 103 -1.76 9.22 3.14
N GLU A 104 -1.97 10.52 3.01
CA GLU A 104 -2.68 11.34 4.00
C GLU A 104 -4.12 10.84 4.24
N THR A 105 -4.78 10.35 3.19
CA THR A 105 -6.11 9.74 3.29
C THR A 105 -6.04 8.44 4.11
N VAL A 106 -5.14 7.51 3.76
CA VAL A 106 -4.95 6.25 4.49
C VAL A 106 -4.64 6.52 5.98
N HIS A 107 -3.68 7.40 6.26
CA HIS A 107 -3.32 7.79 7.63
C HIS A 107 -4.51 8.39 8.39
N GLY A 108 -5.25 9.31 7.75
CA GLY A 108 -6.42 9.95 8.36
C GLY A 108 -7.54 8.95 8.69
N HIS A 109 -7.71 7.88 7.91
CA HIS A 109 -8.61 6.79 8.25
C HIS A 109 -8.06 5.94 9.39
N ALA A 110 -6.78 5.56 9.37
CA ALA A 110 -6.13 4.78 10.42
C ALA A 110 -6.27 5.43 11.81
N MET A 111 -6.08 6.76 11.89
CA MET A 111 -6.22 7.54 13.13
C MET A 111 -7.66 7.58 13.71
N ARG A 112 -8.67 7.14 12.94
CA ARG A 112 -10.08 7.14 13.34
C ARG A 112 -10.64 5.73 13.59
N ARG A 113 -9.84 4.68 13.41
CA ARG A 113 -10.21 3.29 13.69
C ARG A 113 -10.24 3.03 15.19
#